data_AF-A0A8T2P8Y9-F1
#
_entry.id   AF-A0A8T2P8Y9-F1
#
_cell.length_a   1.000
_cell.length_b   1.000
_cell.length_c   1.000
_cell.angle_alpha   90.00
_cell.angle_beta   90.00
_cell.angle_gamma   90.00
#
_symmetry.space_group_name_H-M   'P 1'
#
loop_
_entity.id
_entity.type
_entity.pdbx_description
1 polymer ?
#
loop_
_entity_poly.entity_id
_entity_poly.type
_entity_poly.pdbx_seq_one_letter_code
_entity_poly.pdbx_strand_id
1 'polypeptide(L)'
;MKLLENSSFEALSSQLCVETGDSHILGRIESYSCKMAGDDKHMFKQFCQEGEPHVLEALSPPQSSATSPPQLGKSSEDGENPLSDKCCRKTLFYLITTLNESFRPDYDFSAARAHEFSREPSLNWVMNAVNSSLFSAVGEEFNSLGPELWSAIDQEINLQGCDIYSYNPDLDSDPFGEEGSLWSFNYFFYNKKLKRIVFFTCRSVRLAVATLSSLTNSN
;
A
#
# COMPACT_ATOMS: atom_id res chain seq x y z
N MET A 1 11.36 7.28 6.00
CA MET A 1 10.07 7.51 6.69
C MET A 1 10.25 7.17 8.16
N LYS A 2 9.51 7.79 9.10
CA LYS A 2 9.61 7.41 10.52
C LYS A 2 8.31 6.78 11.00
N LEU A 3 8.38 5.53 11.49
CA LEU A 3 7.25 4.86 12.15
C LEU A 3 6.79 5.64 13.38
N LEU A 4 5.48 5.74 13.55
CA LEU A 4 4.81 6.35 14.68
C LEU A 4 4.09 5.23 15.45
N GLU A 5 4.42 5.09 16.73
CA GLU A 5 3.79 4.11 17.62
C GLU A 5 2.29 4.39 17.76
N ASN A 6 1.48 3.34 17.60
CA ASN A 6 0.03 3.40 17.78
C ASN A 6 -0.46 2.03 18.27
N SER A 7 -0.80 1.95 19.55
CA SER A 7 -1.22 0.70 20.19
C SER A 7 -2.53 0.13 19.62
N SER A 8 -3.43 0.98 19.12
CA SER A 8 -4.64 0.52 18.43
C SER A 8 -4.29 -0.21 17.14
N PHE A 9 -3.31 0.29 16.38
CA PHE A 9 -2.84 -0.38 15.16
C PHE A 9 -2.10 -1.69 15.44
N GLU A 10 -1.32 -1.76 16.52
CA GLU A 10 -0.70 -3.01 16.96
C GLU A 10 -1.75 -4.08 17.33
N ALA A 11 -2.78 -3.68 18.07
CA ALA A 11 -3.88 -4.57 18.45
C ALA A 11 -4.69 -5.04 17.23
N LEU A 12 -5.00 -4.13 16.29
CA LEU A 12 -5.72 -4.47 15.06
C LEU A 12 -4.88 -5.35 14.13
N SER A 13 -3.59 -5.10 13.99
CA SER A 13 -2.69 -5.94 13.18
C SER A 13 -2.60 -7.36 13.76
N SER A 14 -2.59 -7.49 15.08
CA SER A 14 -2.62 -8.80 15.75
C SER A 14 -3.94 -9.56 15.48
N GLN A 15 -5.07 -8.85 15.45
CA GLN A 15 -6.38 -9.43 15.11
C GLN A 15 -6.51 -9.77 13.62
N LEU A 16 -5.75 -9.11 12.75
CA LEU A 16 -5.67 -9.38 11.32
C LEU A 16 -4.60 -10.42 10.96
N CYS A 17 -4.07 -11.13 11.96
CA CYS A 17 -3.13 -12.24 11.79
C CYS A 17 -3.82 -13.55 12.20
N VAL A 18 -4.60 -14.15 11.29
CA VAL A 18 -5.49 -15.28 11.61
C VAL A 18 -5.39 -16.42 10.61
N GLU A 19 -5.49 -17.65 11.10
CA GLU A 19 -5.66 -18.84 10.26
C GLU A 19 -7.15 -19.06 9.98
N THR A 20 -7.51 -19.10 8.70
CA THR A 20 -8.89 -19.29 8.25
C THR A 20 -8.95 -20.43 7.23
N GLY A 21 -9.40 -21.59 7.69
CA GLY A 21 -9.49 -22.80 6.87
C GLY A 21 -8.13 -23.28 6.38
N ASP A 22 -7.88 -23.14 5.07
CA ASP A 22 -6.64 -23.49 4.38
C ASP A 22 -5.78 -22.26 4.01
N SER A 23 -6.14 -21.08 4.54
CA SER A 23 -5.39 -19.84 4.34
C SER A 23 -4.95 -19.20 5.67
N HIS A 24 -3.93 -18.37 5.58
CA HIS A 24 -3.43 -17.53 6.66
C HIS A 24 -3.51 -16.07 6.20
N ILE A 25 -4.18 -15.24 7.00
CA ILE A 25 -4.33 -13.81 6.77
C ILE A 25 -3.25 -13.09 7.54
N LEU A 26 -2.56 -12.19 6.84
CA LEU A 26 -1.45 -11.39 7.34
C LEU A 26 -1.74 -9.93 7.07
N GLY A 27 -2.47 -9.27 7.97
CA GLY A 27 -2.75 -7.84 7.91
C GLY A 27 -1.86 -7.03 8.84
N ARG A 28 -1.41 -5.87 8.37
CA ARG A 28 -0.62 -4.93 9.16
C ARG A 28 -0.99 -3.49 8.84
N ILE A 29 -1.16 -2.69 9.89
CA ILE A 29 -1.51 -1.27 9.80
C ILE A 29 -0.44 -0.47 10.53
N GLU A 30 0.13 0.53 9.87
CA GLU A 30 1.25 1.30 10.40
C GLU A 30 1.07 2.79 10.08
N SER A 31 1.53 3.66 10.98
CA SER A 31 1.51 5.11 10.79
C SER A 31 2.94 5.63 10.61
N TYR A 32 3.17 6.45 9.59
CA TYR A 32 4.48 6.98 9.25
C TYR A 32 4.46 8.51 9.13
N SER A 33 5.48 9.17 9.67
CA SER A 33 5.70 10.60 9.44
C SER A 33 6.50 10.84 8.15
N CYS A 34 5.96 11.71 7.28
CA CYS A 34 6.60 12.22 6.05
C CYS A 34 7.50 13.44 6.29
N LYS A 35 7.77 13.79 7.56
CA LYS A 35 8.69 14.89 7.87
C LYS A 35 10.09 14.47 7.45
N MET A 36 10.63 15.14 6.43
CA MET A 36 12.02 14.96 6.02
C MET A 36 12.94 15.31 7.19
N ALA A 37 13.60 14.30 7.74
CA ALA A 37 14.57 14.43 8.83
C ALA A 37 15.85 13.68 8.47
N GLY A 38 16.99 14.09 9.06
CA GLY A 38 18.29 13.50 8.75
C GLY A 38 18.60 13.52 7.25
N ASP A 39 18.89 12.34 6.70
CA ASP A 39 19.34 12.17 5.31
C ASP A 39 18.19 12.08 4.29
N ASP A 40 16.92 12.10 4.71
CA ASP A 40 15.75 12.03 3.82
C ASP A 40 15.82 13.08 2.69
N LYS A 41 16.35 14.27 3.00
CA LYS A 41 16.47 15.38 2.04
C LYS A 41 17.54 15.11 0.99
N HIS A 42 18.60 14.40 1.36
CA HIS A 42 19.63 13.94 0.42
C HIS A 42 19.10 12.81 -0.44
N MET A 43 18.47 11.81 0.17
CA MET A 43 17.83 10.69 -0.54
C MET A 43 16.80 11.17 -1.56
N PHE A 44 15.93 12.11 -1.20
CA PHE A 44 14.95 12.67 -2.13
C PHE A 44 15.62 13.37 -3.32
N LYS A 45 16.73 14.09 -3.10
CA LYS A 45 17.47 14.74 -4.20
C LYS A 45 18.11 13.73 -5.13
N GLN A 46 18.63 12.63 -4.60
CA GLN A 46 19.21 11.55 -5.40
C GLN A 46 18.10 10.85 -6.21
N PHE A 47 16.99 10.51 -5.57
CA PHE A 47 15.81 9.94 -6.22
C PHE A 47 15.32 10.79 -7.42
N CYS A 48 15.29 12.13 -7.26
CA CYS A 48 14.92 13.01 -8.37
C CYS A 48 15.93 13.06 -9.52
N GLN A 49 17.21 12.72 -9.30
CA GLN A 49 18.26 12.71 -10.32
C GLN A 49 18.29 11.40 -11.11
N GLU A 50 17.89 10.30 -10.50
CA GLU A 50 17.86 8.97 -11.12
C GLU A 50 16.67 8.78 -12.08
N GLY A 51 15.62 9.61 -11.96
CA GLY A 51 14.48 9.57 -12.88
C GLY A 51 14.74 10.34 -14.18
N GLU A 52 14.50 9.68 -15.32
CA GLU A 52 14.59 10.27 -16.67
C GLU A 52 13.86 11.63 -16.74
N PRO A 53 14.51 12.72 -17.20
CA PRO A 53 13.95 14.08 -17.20
C PRO A 53 12.84 14.31 -18.24
N HIS A 54 12.50 13.32 -19.06
CA HIS A 54 11.55 13.44 -20.18
C HIS A 54 10.47 12.35 -20.26
N VAL A 55 10.36 11.49 -19.24
CA VAL A 55 9.28 10.50 -19.17
C VAL A 55 8.30 10.95 -18.09
N LEU A 56 7.09 11.31 -18.51
CA LEU A 56 5.97 11.54 -17.59
C LEU A 56 5.69 10.23 -16.85
N GLU A 57 6.18 10.14 -15.61
CA GLU A 57 5.89 9.00 -14.72
C GLU A 57 4.51 9.20 -14.10
N ALA A 58 3.50 8.94 -14.91
CA ALA A 58 2.13 8.86 -14.45
C ALA A 58 1.95 7.61 -13.59
N LEU A 59 1.18 7.75 -12.50
CA LEU A 59 0.66 6.61 -11.75
C LEU A 59 -0.25 5.79 -12.66
N SER A 60 -0.28 4.47 -12.45
CA SER A 60 -1.19 3.59 -13.17
C SER A 60 -2.65 3.89 -12.84
N PRO A 61 -3.58 3.67 -13.79
CA PRO A 61 -5.01 3.71 -13.49
C PRO A 61 -5.37 2.68 -12.41
N PRO A 62 -6.39 2.95 -11.56
CA PRO A 62 -6.87 2.00 -10.57
C PRO A 62 -7.26 0.67 -11.22
N GLN A 63 -6.77 -0.44 -10.67
CA GLN A 63 -7.10 -1.78 -11.18
C GLN A 63 -8.49 -2.20 -10.67
N SER A 64 -9.40 -2.54 -11.59
CA SER A 64 -10.68 -3.17 -11.26
C SER A 64 -10.50 -4.68 -11.20
N SER A 65 -10.81 -5.32 -10.08
CA SER A 65 -10.96 -6.78 -9.99
C SER A 65 -12.26 -7.23 -10.66
N ALA A 66 -12.36 -7.04 -11.98
CA ALA A 66 -13.43 -7.56 -12.82
C ALA A 66 -12.84 -7.91 -14.19
N THR A 67 -12.82 -9.20 -14.53
CA THR A 67 -12.48 -9.71 -15.86
C THR A 67 -13.39 -9.08 -16.91
N SER A 68 -12.85 -8.19 -17.74
CA SER A 68 -13.41 -7.76 -19.04
C SER A 68 -12.32 -7.15 -19.93
N PRO A 69 -12.41 -7.28 -21.27
CA PRO A 69 -11.32 -6.91 -22.18
C PRO A 69 -11.19 -5.39 -22.35
N PRO A 70 -9.98 -4.85 -22.64
CA PRO A 70 -9.80 -3.42 -22.80
C PRO A 70 -10.37 -2.94 -24.15
N GLN A 71 -11.35 -2.04 -24.12
CA GLN A 71 -11.68 -1.21 -25.28
C GLN A 71 -10.73 -0.01 -25.33
N LEU A 72 -10.06 0.12 -26.48
CA LEU A 72 -9.24 1.26 -26.87
C LEU A 72 -10.09 2.54 -26.89
N GLY A 73 -9.74 3.52 -26.05
CA GLY A 73 -10.30 4.89 -26.09
C GLY A 73 -9.18 5.92 -26.04
N LYS A 74 -8.95 6.59 -27.17
CA LYS A 74 -7.92 7.63 -27.36
C LYS A 74 -8.31 8.97 -26.73
N SER A 75 -7.27 9.64 -26.21
CA SER A 75 -7.01 11.08 -26.18
C SER A 75 -7.88 12.00 -25.30
N SER A 76 -7.21 12.67 -24.36
CA SER A 76 -7.24 14.14 -24.25
C SER A 76 -5.91 14.60 -23.63
N GLU A 77 -5.15 15.37 -24.41
CA GLU A 77 -4.00 16.15 -23.99
C GLU A 77 -4.51 17.26 -23.05
N ASP A 78 -3.98 17.37 -21.83
CA ASP A 78 -4.17 18.57 -21.02
C ASP A 78 -2.90 18.94 -20.25
N GLY A 79 -2.39 20.12 -20.62
CA GLY A 79 -1.48 21.01 -19.90
C GLY A 79 -0.60 20.47 -18.78
N GLU A 80 0.65 20.18 -19.14
CA GLU A 80 1.82 20.09 -18.26
C GLU A 80 1.86 21.25 -17.25
N ASN A 81 1.53 20.96 -15.99
CA ASN A 81 1.72 21.87 -14.87
C ASN A 81 2.98 21.42 -14.10
N PRO A 82 4.13 22.12 -14.16
CA PRO A 82 5.40 21.71 -13.54
C PRO A 82 5.34 21.53 -12.01
N LEU A 83 4.29 22.07 -11.37
CA LEU A 83 4.01 21.87 -9.94
C LEU A 83 3.35 20.51 -9.67
N SER A 84 2.61 19.96 -10.63
CA SER A 84 2.01 18.63 -10.56
C SER A 84 3.10 17.55 -10.54
N ASP A 85 4.09 17.68 -11.42
CA ASP A 85 5.19 16.72 -11.57
C ASP A 85 6.07 16.59 -10.31
N LYS A 86 6.43 17.72 -9.69
CA LYS A 86 7.15 17.71 -8.40
C LYS A 86 6.32 17.12 -7.25
N CYS A 87 5.01 17.34 -7.26
CA CYS A 87 4.10 16.78 -6.27
C CYS A 87 3.97 15.25 -6.43
N CYS A 88 3.92 14.77 -7.68
CA CYS A 88 3.91 13.36 -8.03
C CYS A 88 5.21 12.67 -7.61
N ARG A 89 6.39 13.19 -7.98
CA ARG A 89 7.68 12.59 -7.56
C ARG A 89 7.90 12.57 -6.07
N LYS A 90 7.51 13.64 -5.36
CA LYS A 90 7.59 13.68 -3.89
C LYS A 90 6.67 12.65 -3.25
N THR A 91 5.46 12.50 -3.79
CA THR A 91 4.53 11.49 -3.31
C THR A 91 5.07 10.09 -3.58
N LEU A 92 5.53 9.80 -4.79
CA LEU A 92 6.14 8.52 -5.15
C LEU A 92 7.32 8.15 -4.21
N PHE A 93 8.23 9.10 -3.98
CA PHE A 93 9.30 8.91 -2.99
C PHE A 93 8.75 8.55 -1.61
N TYR A 94 7.68 9.20 -1.16
CA TYR A 94 7.04 8.88 0.11
C TYR A 94 6.40 7.48 0.13
N LEU A 95 5.78 7.04 -0.96
CA LEU A 95 5.21 5.69 -1.06
C LEU A 95 6.32 4.62 -1.01
N ILE A 96 7.36 4.77 -1.84
CA ILE A 96 8.50 3.84 -1.91
C ILE A 96 9.25 3.76 -0.58
N THR A 97 9.51 4.91 0.06
CA THR A 97 10.17 4.92 1.37
C THR A 97 9.28 4.35 2.48
N THR A 98 7.96 4.42 2.34
CA THR A 98 7.04 3.76 3.29
C THR A 98 7.11 2.23 3.13
N LEU A 99 7.10 1.72 1.90
CA LEU A 99 7.29 0.28 1.63
C LEU A 99 8.61 -0.23 2.21
N ASN A 100 9.71 0.46 1.90
CA ASN A 100 11.03 0.10 2.40
C ASN A 100 11.09 0.07 3.93
N GLU A 101 10.48 1.02 4.63
CA GLU A 101 10.47 0.96 6.11
C GLU A 101 9.58 -0.16 6.65
N SER A 102 8.45 -0.46 6.01
CA SER A 102 7.50 -1.49 6.46
C SER A 102 8.02 -2.91 6.28
N PHE A 103 8.83 -3.15 5.25
CA PHE A 103 9.23 -4.48 4.82
C PHE A 103 10.72 -4.76 4.93
N ARG A 104 11.50 -3.87 5.56
CA ARG A 104 12.90 -4.14 5.87
C ARG A 104 13.03 -5.17 7.00
N PRO A 105 14.07 -6.00 6.96
CA PRO A 105 15.14 -6.08 5.95
C PRO A 105 14.80 -6.98 4.75
N ASP A 106 13.60 -7.57 4.72
CA ASP A 106 13.26 -8.66 3.81
C ASP A 106 13.14 -8.24 2.35
N TYR A 107 12.73 -6.99 2.09
CA TYR A 107 12.49 -6.48 0.74
C TYR A 107 13.07 -5.07 0.51
N ASP A 108 13.51 -4.83 -0.73
CA ASP A 108 13.99 -3.54 -1.21
C ASP A 108 13.14 -3.04 -2.38
N PHE A 109 12.47 -1.91 -2.18
CA PHE A 109 11.58 -1.27 -3.15
C PHE A 109 12.25 -0.06 -3.83
N SER A 110 13.55 0.14 -3.66
CA SER A 110 14.27 1.33 -4.19
C SER A 110 14.18 1.46 -5.72
N ALA A 111 13.95 0.35 -6.43
CA ALA A 111 13.78 0.32 -7.88
C ALA A 111 12.31 0.38 -8.35
N ALA A 112 11.34 0.47 -7.44
CA ALA A 112 9.92 0.51 -7.77
C ALA A 112 9.58 1.75 -8.59
N ARG A 113 8.76 1.57 -9.64
CA ARG A 113 8.45 2.58 -10.65
C ARG A 113 7.06 3.16 -10.44
N ALA A 114 6.82 4.35 -10.98
CA ALA A 114 5.55 5.04 -10.82
C ALA A 114 4.33 4.24 -11.31
N HIS A 115 4.50 3.43 -12.37
CA HIS A 115 3.41 2.62 -12.92
C HIS A 115 3.00 1.45 -12.02
N GLU A 116 3.78 1.10 -11.00
CA GLU A 116 3.38 0.11 -9.99
C GLU A 116 2.50 0.74 -8.90
N PHE A 117 2.26 2.06 -8.96
CA PHE A 117 1.42 2.76 -8.00
C PHE A 117 0.21 3.37 -8.70
N SER A 118 -0.92 3.37 -8.02
CA SER A 118 -2.18 3.97 -8.52
C SER A 118 -2.76 4.92 -7.50
N ARG A 119 -3.35 6.03 -7.96
CA ARG A 119 -4.18 6.89 -7.10
C ARG A 119 -5.61 6.38 -7.12
N GLU A 120 -6.14 6.06 -5.96
CA GLU A 120 -7.47 5.46 -5.84
C GLU A 120 -8.60 6.47 -6.06
N PRO A 121 -9.75 6.07 -6.64
CA PRO A 121 -10.81 7.00 -7.03
C PRO A 121 -11.49 7.69 -5.84
N SER A 122 -11.70 6.95 -4.76
CA SER A 122 -12.42 7.44 -3.57
C SER A 122 -12.17 6.57 -2.35
N LEU A 123 -12.38 7.14 -1.16
CA LEU A 123 -12.38 6.39 0.10
C LEU A 123 -13.38 5.24 0.09
N ASN A 124 -14.61 5.48 -0.41
CA ASN A 124 -15.66 4.46 -0.45
C ASN A 124 -15.27 3.25 -1.31
N TRP A 125 -14.57 3.50 -2.44
CA TRP A 125 -14.05 2.43 -3.29
C TRP A 125 -13.09 1.51 -2.52
N VAL A 126 -12.10 2.13 -1.86
CA VAL A 126 -11.08 1.41 -1.08
C VAL A 126 -11.70 0.68 0.10
N MET A 127 -12.60 1.34 0.84
CA MET A 127 -13.29 0.70 1.96
C MET A 127 -14.09 -0.52 1.51
N ASN A 128 -14.80 -0.45 0.38
CA ASN A 128 -15.56 -1.58 -0.13
C ASN A 128 -14.65 -2.74 -0.58
N ALA A 129 -13.52 -2.45 -1.22
CA ALA A 129 -12.54 -3.47 -1.65
C ALA A 129 -11.92 -4.19 -0.44
N VAL A 130 -11.48 -3.43 0.56
CA VAL A 130 -10.92 -3.95 1.82
C VAL A 130 -11.97 -4.76 2.59
N ASN A 131 -13.18 -4.21 2.77
CA ASN A 131 -14.26 -4.89 3.47
C ASN A 131 -14.64 -6.21 2.80
N SER A 132 -14.72 -6.23 1.47
CA SER A 132 -15.05 -7.44 0.72
C SER A 132 -13.98 -8.52 0.90
N SER A 133 -12.70 -8.13 0.81
CA SER A 133 -11.57 -9.05 0.95
C SER A 133 -11.48 -9.63 2.37
N LEU A 134 -11.58 -8.76 3.39
CA LEU A 134 -11.50 -9.18 4.79
C LEU A 134 -12.74 -9.97 5.23
N PHE A 135 -13.95 -9.52 4.88
CA PHE A 135 -15.17 -10.28 5.20
C PHE A 135 -15.15 -11.68 4.56
N SER A 136 -14.66 -11.80 3.33
CA SER A 136 -14.49 -13.11 2.68
C SER A 136 -13.50 -14.01 3.41
N ALA A 137 -12.52 -13.43 4.11
CA ALA A 137 -11.46 -14.17 4.78
C ALA A 137 -11.80 -14.53 6.24
N VAL A 138 -12.33 -13.58 7.01
CA VAL A 138 -12.57 -13.72 8.47
C VAL A 138 -14.06 -13.86 8.84
N GLY A 139 -14.96 -13.74 7.86
CA GLY A 139 -16.39 -13.99 8.04
C GLY A 139 -17.08 -13.00 8.98
N GLU A 140 -17.98 -13.51 9.82
CA GLU A 140 -18.83 -12.70 10.70
C GLU A 140 -18.05 -11.90 11.76
N GLU A 141 -16.83 -12.32 12.10
CA GLU A 141 -15.94 -11.58 13.01
C GLU A 141 -15.61 -10.18 12.47
N PHE A 142 -15.66 -10.01 11.14
CA PHE A 142 -15.47 -8.71 10.51
C PHE A 142 -16.57 -7.70 10.86
N ASN A 143 -17.76 -8.13 11.28
CA ASN A 143 -18.85 -7.22 11.63
C ASN A 143 -18.50 -6.35 12.85
N SER A 144 -17.70 -6.85 13.78
CA SER A 144 -17.14 -6.07 14.90
C SER A 144 -15.81 -5.43 14.53
N LEU A 145 -14.91 -6.16 13.85
CA LEU A 145 -13.57 -5.68 13.54
C LEU A 145 -13.56 -4.54 12.52
N GLY A 146 -14.42 -4.58 11.50
CA GLY A 146 -14.48 -3.57 10.43
C GLY A 146 -14.74 -2.15 10.95
N PRO A 147 -15.78 -1.92 11.77
CA PRO A 147 -16.01 -0.61 12.40
C PRO A 147 -14.84 -0.12 13.26
N GLU A 148 -14.21 -1.00 14.06
CA GLU A 148 -13.06 -0.66 14.89
C GLU A 148 -11.84 -0.27 14.04
N LEU A 149 -11.57 -1.05 12.99
CA LEU A 149 -10.53 -0.80 12.01
C LEU A 149 -10.65 0.58 11.37
N TRP A 150 -11.82 0.89 10.78
CA TRP A 150 -12.01 2.16 10.10
C TRP A 150 -12.04 3.35 11.07
N SER A 151 -12.56 3.16 12.29
CA SER A 151 -12.52 4.19 13.32
C SER A 151 -11.09 4.51 13.74
N ALA A 152 -10.26 3.50 13.97
CA ALA A 152 -8.86 3.70 14.35
C ALA A 152 -8.06 4.41 13.25
N ILE A 153 -8.26 4.02 11.98
CA ILE A 153 -7.60 4.68 10.86
C ILE A 153 -8.05 6.15 10.76
N ASP A 154 -9.36 6.42 10.83
CA ASP A 154 -9.88 7.79 10.73
C ASP A 154 -9.38 8.69 11.87
N GLN A 155 -9.30 8.17 13.10
CA GLN A 155 -8.74 8.90 14.23
C GLN A 155 -7.25 9.26 14.03
N GLU A 156 -6.47 8.35 13.44
CA GLU A 156 -5.04 8.57 13.23
C GLU A 156 -4.73 9.52 12.05
N ILE A 157 -5.54 9.49 10.98
CA ILE A 157 -5.18 10.14 9.71
C ILE A 157 -6.21 11.11 9.14
N ASN A 158 -7.44 11.15 9.67
CA ASN A 158 -8.59 11.83 9.07
C ASN A 158 -8.77 11.43 7.59
N LEU A 159 -9.50 10.34 7.37
CA LEU A 159 -9.63 9.68 6.06
C LEU A 159 -10.19 10.62 4.98
N GLN A 160 -11.11 11.51 5.35
CA GLN A 160 -11.69 12.49 4.42
C GLN A 160 -10.67 13.50 3.90
N GLY A 161 -9.55 13.69 4.61
CA GLY A 161 -8.45 14.57 4.22
C GLY A 161 -7.34 13.88 3.43
N CYS A 162 -7.48 12.59 3.09
CA CYS A 162 -6.42 11.80 2.47
C CYS A 162 -6.51 11.75 0.95
N ASP A 163 -5.35 11.79 0.31
CA ASP A 163 -5.16 11.16 -0.99
C ASP A 163 -4.84 9.68 -0.75
N ILE A 164 -5.50 8.77 -1.47
CA ILE A 164 -5.32 7.32 -1.28
C ILE A 164 -4.58 6.74 -2.48
N TYR A 165 -3.60 5.89 -2.22
CA TYR A 165 -2.80 5.23 -3.23
C TYR A 165 -2.76 3.72 -2.98
N SER A 166 -2.50 2.94 -4.02
CA SER A 166 -2.20 1.51 -3.93
C SER A 166 -0.84 1.21 -4.56
N TYR A 167 -0.18 0.18 -4.06
CA TYR A 167 0.99 -0.45 -4.71
C TYR A 167 0.56 -1.80 -5.30
N ASN A 168 0.69 -1.92 -6.61
CA ASN A 168 0.30 -3.06 -7.43
C ASN A 168 1.52 -3.43 -8.31
N PRO A 169 2.44 -4.25 -7.79
CA PRO A 169 3.64 -4.63 -8.54
C PRO A 169 3.27 -5.41 -9.80
N ASP A 170 4.14 -5.31 -10.80
CA ASP A 170 4.11 -6.24 -11.93
C ASP A 170 4.45 -7.66 -11.45
N LEU A 171 3.91 -8.70 -12.10
CA LEU A 171 4.13 -10.10 -11.71
C LEU A 171 5.61 -10.48 -11.56
N ASP A 172 6.50 -9.89 -12.38
CA ASP A 172 7.94 -10.15 -12.34
C ASP A 172 8.67 -9.38 -11.21
N SER A 173 8.02 -8.36 -10.66
CA SER A 173 8.56 -7.45 -9.63
C SER A 173 7.88 -7.63 -8.27
N ASP A 174 6.89 -8.53 -8.16
CA ASP A 174 6.07 -8.68 -6.95
C ASP A 174 6.84 -9.42 -5.83
N PRO A 175 7.25 -8.73 -4.75
CA PRO A 175 7.84 -9.38 -3.60
C PRO A 175 6.85 -10.29 -2.86
N PHE A 176 5.54 -10.08 -3.07
CA PHE A 176 4.45 -10.91 -2.56
C PHE A 176 4.00 -11.98 -3.57
N GLY A 177 4.69 -12.11 -4.71
CA GLY A 177 4.56 -13.20 -5.67
C GLY A 177 5.04 -14.55 -5.13
N GLU A 178 5.13 -14.68 -3.80
CA GLU A 178 5.28 -15.94 -3.10
C GLU A 178 4.23 -16.94 -3.59
N GLU A 179 4.67 -18.17 -3.85
CA GLU A 179 3.77 -19.26 -4.19
C GLU A 179 2.64 -19.33 -3.14
N GLY A 180 1.38 -19.22 -3.57
CA GLY A 180 0.23 -19.40 -2.70
C GLY A 180 -0.42 -18.13 -2.14
N SER A 181 0.01 -16.93 -2.52
CA SER A 181 -0.80 -15.71 -2.31
C SER A 181 -2.14 -15.85 -3.06
N LEU A 182 -3.26 -15.73 -2.33
CA LEU A 182 -4.62 -15.77 -2.89
C LEU A 182 -5.07 -14.38 -3.34
N TRP A 183 -4.78 -13.39 -2.49
CA TRP A 183 -5.01 -11.98 -2.75
C TRP A 183 -4.12 -11.16 -1.82
N SER A 184 -3.79 -9.95 -2.26
CA SER A 184 -3.09 -8.96 -1.45
C SER A 184 -3.56 -7.56 -1.81
N PHE A 185 -3.42 -6.64 -0.88
CA PHE A 185 -3.55 -5.21 -1.13
C PHE A 185 -2.54 -4.42 -0.31
N ASN A 186 -2.13 -3.27 -0.82
CA ASN A 186 -1.17 -2.37 -0.20
C ASN A 186 -1.66 -0.93 -0.36
N TYR A 187 -2.43 -0.42 0.59
CA TYR A 187 -3.03 0.91 0.54
C TYR A 187 -2.26 1.93 1.38
N PHE A 188 -2.12 3.14 0.85
CA PHE A 188 -1.51 4.28 1.52
C PHE A 188 -2.54 5.40 1.66
N PHE A 189 -2.88 5.77 2.89
CA PHE A 189 -3.72 6.91 3.20
C PHE A 189 -2.82 8.11 3.52
N TYR A 190 -2.60 8.98 2.54
CA TYR A 190 -1.68 10.09 2.67
C TYR A 190 -2.40 11.41 3.00
N ASN A 191 -2.22 11.89 4.23
CA ASN A 191 -2.69 13.21 4.64
C ASN A 191 -1.56 14.26 4.54
N LYS A 192 -1.60 15.06 3.47
CA LYS A 192 -0.61 16.12 3.19
C LYS A 192 -0.53 17.19 4.28
N LYS A 193 -1.65 17.50 4.96
CA LYS A 193 -1.69 18.51 6.04
C LYS A 193 -0.98 18.00 7.29
N LEU A 194 -1.20 16.73 7.64
CA LEU A 194 -0.53 16.07 8.78
C LEU A 194 0.92 15.67 8.45
N LYS A 195 1.29 15.61 7.16
CA LYS A 195 2.55 15.02 6.68
C LYS A 195 2.72 13.61 7.23
N ARG A 196 1.68 12.80 7.05
CA ARG A 196 1.57 11.46 7.60
C ARG A 196 0.96 10.51 6.57
N ILE A 197 1.45 9.27 6.55
CA ILE A 197 0.89 8.17 5.78
C ILE A 197 0.46 7.09 6.77
N VAL A 198 -0.78 6.61 6.66
CA VAL A 198 -1.13 5.30 7.20
C VAL A 198 -0.97 4.29 6.08
N PHE A 199 -0.17 3.26 6.32
CA PHE A 199 0.03 2.15 5.40
C PHE A 199 -0.76 0.95 5.90
N PHE A 200 -1.62 0.40 5.06
CA PHE A 200 -2.40 -0.79 5.34
C PHE A 200 -2.11 -1.83 4.27
N THR A 201 -1.39 -2.86 4.68
CA THR A 201 -1.11 -4.04 3.86
C THR A 201 -1.87 -5.24 4.41
N CYS A 202 -2.39 -6.07 3.52
CA CYS A 202 -2.94 -7.36 3.91
C CYS A 202 -2.78 -8.35 2.78
N ARG A 203 -2.45 -9.59 3.13
CA ARG A 203 -2.43 -10.71 2.19
C ARG A 203 -3.05 -11.95 2.80
N SER A 204 -3.66 -12.77 1.95
CA SER A 204 -4.08 -14.12 2.28
C SER A 204 -3.17 -15.10 1.55
N VAL A 205 -2.55 -16.02 2.29
CA VAL A 205 -1.64 -17.04 1.74
C VAL A 205 -2.13 -18.44 2.07
N ARG A 206 -1.95 -19.41 1.18
CA ARG A 206 -2.30 -20.82 1.47
C ARG A 206 -1.39 -21.41 2.56
N LEU A 207 -2.00 -22.10 3.54
CA LEU A 207 -1.31 -22.74 4.67
C LEU A 207 -0.26 -23.77 4.25
N ALA A 208 -0.49 -24.48 3.14
CA ALA A 208 0.45 -25.46 2.60
C ALA A 208 1.83 -24.86 2.27
N VAL A 209 1.91 -23.56 1.97
CA VAL A 209 3.16 -22.84 1.71
C VAL A 209 3.70 -22.12 2.95
N ALA A 210 2.82 -21.57 3.80
CA ALA A 210 3.21 -20.93 5.06
C ALA A 210 3.97 -21.86 6.03
N THR A 211 3.67 -23.17 5.99
CA THR A 211 4.36 -24.17 6.82
C THR A 211 5.78 -24.48 6.32
N LEU A 212 6.07 -24.28 5.03
CA LEU A 212 7.38 -24.53 4.45
C LEU A 212 8.36 -23.38 4.72
N SER A 213 7.90 -22.13 4.69
CA SER A 213 8.74 -20.95 4.97
C SER A 213 9.17 -20.85 6.45
N SER A 214 8.34 -21.30 7.38
CA SER A 214 8.68 -21.38 8.81
C SER A 214 9.71 -22.48 9.12
N LEU A 215 9.75 -23.57 8.34
CA LEU A 215 10.74 -24.64 8.45
C LEU A 215 12.10 -24.24 7.85
N THR A 216 12.15 -23.38 6.83
CA THR A 216 13.41 -22.92 6.23
C THR A 216 14.13 -21.86 7.06
N ASN A 217 13.41 -21.09 7.89
CA ASN A 217 14.01 -20.10 8.81
C ASN A 217 14.49 -20.69 10.15
N SER A 218 14.42 -22.01 10.32
CA SER A 218 14.82 -22.71 11.55
C SER A 218 16.15 -23.47 11.44
N ASN A 219 17.01 -23.17 10.45
CA ASN A 219 18.35 -23.76 10.32
C ASN A 219 19.45 -22.70 10.24
#